data_AF-A0A7R8CYR7-F1
#
_entry.id   AF-A0A7R8CYR7-F1
#
_cell.length_a   1.000
_cell.length_b   1.000
_cell.length_c   1.000
_cell.angle_alpha   90.00
_cell.angle_beta   90.00
_cell.angle_gamma   90.00
#
_symmetry.space_group_name_H-M   'P 1'
#
loop_
_entity.id
_entity.type
_entity.pdbx_description
1 polymer ?
#
loop_
_entity_poly.entity_id
_entity_poly.type
_entity_poly.pdbx_seq_one_letter_code
_entity_poly.pdbx_strand_id
1 'polypeptide(L)'
;MSKLSMKPTQGTSETHPTPRDIFREIASDFLKGTLSAASSATSPPSGIAHKLSLPHFPQYNEIVESAVRSIKVLLLKTGNIEFETFKEGLLELRNTPLRYGSLSIVFGRPMQSRLPAHNLSLAEDWHERLNEHDRHIAKQHEYARNHFDTTANQLNPILTGSKVWIQDPTSKI
;
A
#
# COMPACT_ATOMS: atom_id res chain seq x y z
N MET A 1 -65.84 1.68 -6.58
CA MET A 1 -64.99 2.86 -6.30
C MET A 1 -64.21 2.51 -5.04
N SER A 2 -62.89 2.35 -4.98
CA SER A 2 -61.78 2.67 -5.88
C SER A 2 -60.66 1.63 -5.64
N LYS A 3 -60.08 1.06 -6.69
CA LYS A 3 -58.87 0.22 -6.56
C LYS A 3 -57.65 1.14 -6.46
N LEU A 4 -56.92 1.01 -5.36
CA LEU A 4 -55.65 1.70 -5.12
C LEU A 4 -54.61 1.15 -6.11
N SER A 5 -54.34 1.89 -7.18
CA SER A 5 -53.33 1.56 -8.18
C SER A 5 -51.97 2.05 -7.67
N MET A 6 -51.15 1.13 -7.14
CA MET A 6 -49.76 1.42 -6.78
C MET A 6 -48.95 1.60 -8.07
N LYS A 7 -48.41 2.81 -8.27
CA LYS A 7 -47.40 3.06 -9.31
C LYS A 7 -46.10 2.34 -8.93
N PRO A 8 -45.41 1.67 -9.87
CA PRO A 8 -44.10 1.10 -9.59
C PRO A 8 -43.06 2.21 -9.43
N THR A 9 -42.41 2.22 -8.27
CA THR A 9 -41.21 3.01 -7.98
C THR A 9 -40.12 2.64 -8.98
N GLN A 10 -39.72 3.60 -9.81
CA GLN A 10 -38.54 3.50 -10.67
C GLN A 10 -37.33 3.35 -9.76
N GLY A 11 -36.81 2.12 -9.64
CA GLY A 11 -35.52 1.87 -9.00
C GLY A 11 -34.44 2.45 -9.89
N THR A 12 -33.84 3.56 -9.46
CA THR A 12 -32.55 4.03 -9.95
C THR A 12 -31.55 2.90 -9.76
N SER A 13 -31.14 2.28 -10.87
CA SER A 13 -30.05 1.30 -10.89
C SER A 13 -28.75 2.02 -10.55
N GLU A 14 -28.44 2.11 -9.25
CA GLU A 14 -27.11 2.52 -8.79
C GLU A 14 -26.10 1.51 -9.34
N THR A 15 -25.41 1.94 -10.39
CA THR A 15 -24.32 1.18 -10.98
C THR A 15 -23.17 1.27 -9.99
N HIS A 16 -22.89 0.21 -9.25
CA HIS A 16 -21.79 0.20 -8.30
C HIS A 16 -20.49 0.59 -9.04
N PRO A 17 -19.76 1.61 -8.56
CA PRO A 17 -18.54 2.06 -9.22
C PRO A 17 -17.57 0.89 -9.29
N THR A 18 -16.99 0.67 -10.47
CA THR A 18 -16.03 -0.43 -10.62
C THR A 18 -14.79 -0.10 -9.78
N PRO A 19 -14.02 -1.09 -9.31
CA PRO A 19 -12.78 -0.84 -8.57
C PRO A 19 -11.81 0.12 -9.29
N ARG A 20 -11.89 0.19 -10.63
CA ARG A 20 -11.13 1.15 -11.46
C ARG A 20 -11.60 2.59 -11.26
N ASP A 21 -12.89 2.83 -11.08
CA ASP A 21 -13.47 4.16 -10.90
C ASP A 21 -13.11 4.72 -9.51
N ILE A 22 -13.18 3.88 -8.48
CA ILE A 22 -12.75 4.22 -7.12
C ILE A 22 -11.26 4.56 -7.09
N PHE A 23 -10.41 3.77 -7.78
CA PHE A 23 -8.97 4.05 -7.85
C PHE A 23 -8.66 5.38 -8.56
N ARG A 24 -9.39 5.70 -9.63
CA ARG A 24 -9.23 6.96 -10.37
C ARG A 24 -9.66 8.16 -9.52
N GLU A 25 -10.74 8.04 -8.77
CA GLU A 25 -11.23 9.07 -7.86
C GLU A 25 -10.22 9.34 -6.74
N ILE A 26 -9.74 8.29 -6.06
CA ILE A 26 -8.71 8.39 -5.02
C ILE A 26 -7.41 9.01 -5.58
N ALA A 27 -6.99 8.61 -6.78
CA ALA A 27 -5.79 9.18 -7.41
C ALA A 27 -5.97 10.65 -7.82
N SER A 28 -7.16 11.03 -8.30
CA SER A 28 -7.52 12.41 -8.59
C SER A 28 -7.45 13.28 -7.33
N ASP A 29 -8.00 12.79 -6.23
CA ASP A 29 -8.04 13.52 -4.96
C ASP A 29 -6.65 13.64 -4.33
N PHE A 30 -5.82 12.60 -4.48
CA PHE A 30 -4.41 12.64 -4.11
C PHE A 30 -3.67 13.77 -4.86
N LEU A 31 -3.86 13.89 -6.18
CA LEU A 31 -3.21 14.94 -6.98
C LEU A 31 -3.75 16.34 -6.67
N LYS A 32 -5.06 16.50 -6.48
CA LYS A 32 -5.68 17.79 -6.14
C LYS A 32 -5.25 18.29 -4.76
N GLY A 33 -5.00 17.39 -3.81
CA GLY A 33 -4.49 17.72 -2.47
C GLY A 33 -3.06 18.25 -2.46
N THR A 34 -2.24 17.97 -3.49
CA THR A 34 -0.84 18.44 -3.56
C THR A 34 -0.68 19.88 -4.06
N LEU A 35 -1.70 20.45 -4.70
CA LEU A 35 -1.67 21.80 -5.27
C LEU A 35 -2.30 22.88 -4.37
N SER A 36 -3.01 22.49 -3.30
CA SER A 36 -3.57 23.45 -2.34
C SER A 36 -2.69 23.55 -1.10
N ALA A 37 -1.97 24.67 -0.97
CA ALA A 37 -1.17 25.02 0.21
C ALA A 37 -2.00 25.27 1.50
N ALA A 38 -3.27 24.87 1.52
CA ALA A 38 -4.15 24.98 2.68
C ALA A 38 -5.10 23.77 2.73
N SER A 39 -4.66 22.69 3.36
CA SER A 39 -5.59 21.68 3.93
C SER A 39 -4.96 21.01 5.14
N SER A 40 -4.76 21.80 6.19
CA SER A 40 -4.81 21.25 7.54
C SER A 40 -6.27 21.33 7.99
N ALA A 41 -6.94 20.18 8.11
CA ALA A 41 -8.17 19.94 8.89
C ALA A 41 -9.46 19.54 8.15
N THR A 42 -9.46 19.23 6.85
CA THR A 42 -10.62 18.56 6.23
C THR A 42 -10.23 17.16 5.74
N SER A 43 -10.53 16.16 6.57
CA SER A 43 -10.57 14.75 6.13
C SER A 43 -11.60 14.65 5.00
N PRO A 44 -11.29 14.00 3.86
CA PRO A 44 -12.27 13.77 2.82
C PRO A 44 -13.51 13.04 3.38
N PRO A 45 -14.68 13.14 2.72
CA PRO A 45 -15.94 12.54 3.17
C PRO A 45 -15.87 11.01 3.40
N SER A 46 -14.81 10.35 2.92
CA SER A 46 -14.50 8.94 3.16
C SER A 46 -14.01 8.62 4.58
N GLY A 47 -13.75 9.62 5.43
CA GLY A 47 -13.28 9.40 6.80
C GLY A 47 -11.81 8.95 6.90
N ILE A 48 -11.08 8.95 5.78
CA ILE A 48 -9.69 8.48 5.71
C ILE A 48 -8.74 9.66 5.91
N ALA A 49 -7.95 9.62 6.98
CA ALA A 49 -6.92 10.62 7.25
C ALA A 49 -5.76 10.49 6.25
N HIS A 50 -5.52 11.53 5.46
CA HIS A 50 -4.40 11.58 4.54
C HIS A 50 -3.09 11.85 5.29
N LYS A 51 -2.08 11.01 5.08
CA LYS A 51 -0.73 11.18 5.62
C LYS A 51 0.25 11.40 4.47
N LEU A 52 0.95 12.52 4.50
CA LEU A 52 2.00 12.85 3.53
C LEU A 52 3.38 12.51 4.11
N SER A 53 4.27 12.03 3.26
CA SER A 53 5.68 11.88 3.60
C SER A 53 6.39 13.22 3.58
N LEU A 54 7.53 13.31 4.29
CA LEU A 54 8.37 14.50 4.24
C LEU A 54 8.91 14.72 2.81
N PRO A 55 8.96 15.98 2.33
CA PRO A 55 9.59 16.29 1.05
C PRO A 55 11.02 15.79 1.00
N HIS A 56 11.41 15.20 -0.13
CA HIS A 56 12.79 14.76 -0.40
C HIS A 56 13.38 13.76 0.61
N PHE A 57 12.51 13.01 1.31
CA PHE A 57 12.90 11.99 2.29
C PHE A 57 12.42 10.59 1.87
N PRO A 58 13.10 9.93 0.91
CA PRO A 58 12.62 8.70 0.26
C PRO A 58 12.52 7.51 1.22
N GLN A 59 13.31 7.51 2.30
CA GLN A 59 13.35 6.46 3.31
C GLN A 59 11.98 6.19 3.94
N TYR A 60 11.13 7.21 4.05
CA TYR A 60 9.78 7.06 4.61
C TYR A 60 8.86 6.20 3.73
N ASN A 61 9.08 6.18 2.41
CA ASN A 61 8.26 5.45 1.43
C ASN A 61 9.01 4.25 0.82
N GLU A 62 10.12 3.81 1.41
CA GLU A 62 11.02 2.79 0.85
C GLU A 62 10.29 1.48 0.48
N ILE A 63 9.33 1.05 1.29
CA ILE A 63 8.55 -0.17 1.04
C ILE A 63 7.74 -0.05 -0.26
N VAL A 64 7.09 1.10 -0.46
CA VAL A 64 6.29 1.36 -1.66
C VAL A 64 7.21 1.47 -2.87
N GLU A 65 8.35 2.15 -2.74
CA GLU A 65 9.33 2.29 -3.82
C GLU A 65 9.90 0.93 -4.26
N SER A 66 10.22 0.05 -3.30
CA SER A 66 10.69 -1.32 -3.55
C SER A 66 9.63 -2.18 -4.26
N ALA A 67 8.36 -2.04 -3.86
CA ALA A 67 7.23 -2.70 -4.53
C ALA A 67 7.06 -2.20 -5.97
N VAL A 68 7.11 -0.87 -6.18
CA VAL A 68 7.05 -0.26 -7.52
C VAL A 68 8.20 -0.74 -8.40
N ARG A 69 9.42 -0.82 -7.86
CA ARG A 69 10.58 -1.36 -8.58
C ARG A 69 10.35 -2.80 -9.03
N SER A 70 9.82 -3.65 -8.15
CA SER A 70 9.54 -5.05 -8.45
C SER A 70 8.52 -5.20 -9.59
N ILE A 71 7.45 -4.40 -9.56
CA ILE A 71 6.43 -4.38 -10.60
C ILE A 71 6.99 -3.85 -11.93
N LYS A 72 7.82 -2.80 -11.90
CA LYS A 72 8.50 -2.29 -13.11
C LYS A 72 9.40 -3.34 -13.74
N VAL A 73 10.18 -4.07 -12.94
CA VAL A 73 11.02 -5.17 -13.43
C VAL A 73 10.17 -6.29 -14.04
N LEU A 74 9.04 -6.63 -13.42
CA LEU A 74 8.11 -7.60 -13.99
C LEU A 74 7.55 -7.14 -15.34
N LEU A 75 7.16 -5.86 -15.44
CA LEU A 75 6.67 -5.27 -16.69
C LEU A 75 7.74 -5.29 -17.79
N LEU A 76 9.00 -4.97 -17.46
CA LEU A 76 10.10 -5.06 -18.43
C LEU A 76 10.31 -6.48 -18.97
N LYS A 77 10.08 -7.51 -18.14
CA LYS A 77 10.24 -8.93 -18.55
C LYS A 77 9.06 -9.46 -19.37
N THR A 78 7.87 -8.92 -19.15
CA THR A 78 6.62 -9.44 -19.73
C THR A 78 6.09 -8.56 -20.86
N GLY A 79 6.50 -7.29 -20.94
CA GLY A 79 6.16 -6.33 -21.98
C GLY A 79 4.92 -5.49 -21.64
N ASN A 80 3.74 -6.11 -21.56
CA ASN A 80 2.46 -5.42 -21.41
C ASN A 80 1.64 -5.99 -20.24
N ILE A 81 0.92 -5.11 -19.54
CA ILE A 81 0.03 -5.44 -18.42
C ILE A 81 -1.16 -6.33 -18.82
N GLU A 82 -1.58 -6.28 -20.09
CA GLU A 82 -2.73 -7.05 -20.58
C GLU A 82 -2.37 -8.52 -20.88
N PHE A 83 -1.08 -8.83 -21.00
CA PHE A 83 -0.63 -10.18 -21.28
C PHE A 83 -0.84 -11.09 -20.08
N GLU A 84 -1.27 -12.32 -20.36
CA GLU A 84 -1.51 -13.31 -19.30
C GLU A 84 -0.23 -13.61 -18.52
N THR A 85 0.93 -13.59 -19.19
CA THR A 85 2.25 -13.73 -18.55
C THR A 85 2.54 -12.66 -17.50
N PHE A 86 2.01 -11.43 -17.66
CA PHE A 86 2.12 -10.40 -16.64
C PHE A 86 1.21 -10.68 -15.44
N LYS A 87 -0.04 -11.09 -15.68
CA LYS A 87 -1.00 -11.42 -14.61
C LYS A 87 -0.51 -12.62 -13.79
N GLU A 88 0.01 -13.63 -14.47
CA GLU A 88 0.64 -14.80 -13.85
C GLU A 88 1.88 -14.40 -13.05
N GLY A 89 2.80 -13.62 -13.65
CA GLY A 89 3.98 -13.16 -12.93
C GLY A 89 3.65 -12.28 -11.73
N LEU A 90 2.55 -11.51 -11.79
CA LEU A 90 2.06 -10.73 -10.68
C LEU A 90 1.51 -11.62 -9.57
N LEU A 91 0.77 -12.68 -9.92
CA LEU A 91 0.30 -13.69 -8.97
C LEU A 91 1.48 -14.35 -8.25
N GLU A 92 2.50 -14.79 -8.99
CA GLU A 92 3.70 -15.41 -8.40
C GLU A 92 4.50 -14.43 -7.54
N LEU A 93 4.69 -13.19 -8.00
CA LEU A 93 5.38 -12.15 -7.23
C LEU A 93 4.69 -11.89 -5.89
N ARG A 94 3.36 -11.97 -5.87
CA ARG A 94 2.53 -11.73 -4.70
C ARG A 94 2.38 -12.96 -3.79
N ASN A 95 2.52 -14.16 -4.35
CA ASN A 95 2.64 -15.41 -3.59
C ASN A 95 4.02 -15.61 -2.97
N THR A 96 5.06 -14.96 -3.51
CA THR A 96 6.42 -15.03 -2.99
C THR A 96 6.48 -14.44 -1.57
N PRO A 97 7.03 -15.16 -0.58
CA PRO A 97 7.23 -14.62 0.77
C PRO A 97 8.25 -13.48 0.72
N LEU A 98 7.77 -12.24 0.68
CA LEU A 98 8.59 -11.04 0.77
C LEU A 98 8.82 -10.67 2.24
N ARG A 99 9.84 -9.82 2.47
CA ARG A 99 10.19 -9.29 3.79
C ARG A 99 9.01 -8.66 4.54
N TYR A 100 7.98 -8.19 3.84
CA TYR A 100 6.84 -7.45 4.40
C TYR A 100 5.49 -8.14 4.15
N GLY A 101 5.51 -9.40 3.70
CA GLY A 101 4.32 -10.25 3.59
C GLY A 101 4.04 -10.81 2.20
N SER A 102 3.11 -11.76 2.14
CA SER A 102 2.63 -12.43 0.94
C SER A 102 1.11 -12.45 0.91
N LEU A 103 0.49 -12.69 -0.25
CA LEU A 103 -0.98 -12.82 -0.36
C LEU A 103 -1.54 -13.93 0.53
N SER A 104 -0.74 -14.93 0.87
CA SER A 104 -1.18 -15.99 1.78
C SER A 104 -1.53 -15.47 3.17
N ILE A 105 -0.87 -14.39 3.61
CA ILE A 105 -1.14 -13.75 4.89
C ILE A 105 -2.46 -12.98 4.81
N VAL A 106 -2.69 -12.26 3.71
CA VAL A 106 -3.91 -11.47 3.48
C VAL A 106 -5.15 -12.35 3.35
N PHE A 107 -5.04 -13.47 2.62
CA PHE A 107 -6.18 -14.35 2.34
C PHE A 107 -6.30 -15.55 3.30
N GLY A 108 -5.39 -15.68 4.27
CA GLY A 108 -5.37 -16.80 5.22
C GLY A 108 -5.18 -18.17 4.57
N ARG A 109 -4.68 -18.23 3.33
CA ARG A 109 -4.33 -19.46 2.61
C ARG A 109 -3.39 -19.14 1.45
N PRO A 110 -2.43 -20.00 1.13
CA PRO A 110 -1.64 -19.84 -0.09
C PRO A 110 -2.55 -19.92 -1.34
N MET A 111 -2.37 -18.99 -2.27
CA MET A 111 -3.05 -19.07 -3.55
C MET A 111 -2.36 -20.11 -4.43
N GLN A 112 -3.16 -20.79 -5.25
CA GLN A 112 -2.62 -21.73 -6.23
C GLN A 112 -1.82 -20.97 -7.28
N SER A 113 -0.53 -21.27 -7.34
CA SER A 113 0.39 -20.88 -8.41
C SER A 113 0.32 -21.88 -9.56
N ARG A 114 1.00 -21.59 -10.67
CA ARG A 114 1.25 -22.59 -11.72
C ARG A 114 2.37 -23.57 -11.35
N LEU A 115 3.06 -23.31 -10.26
CA LEU A 115 4.10 -24.19 -9.77
C LEU A 115 3.46 -25.41 -9.11
N PRO A 116 3.93 -26.63 -9.39
CA PRO A 116 3.46 -27.82 -8.70
C PRO A 116 3.70 -27.66 -7.19
N ALA A 117 2.63 -27.61 -6.42
CA ALA A 117 2.67 -27.57 -4.96
C ALA A 117 1.86 -28.74 -4.41
N HIS A 118 2.34 -29.34 -3.32
CA HIS A 118 1.62 -30.41 -2.66
C HIS A 118 0.39 -29.84 -1.93
N ASN A 119 -0.78 -30.47 -2.06
CA ASN A 119 -2.04 -29.97 -1.47
C ASN A 119 -1.96 -29.73 0.04
N LEU A 120 -1.15 -30.51 0.78
CA LEU A 120 -0.95 -30.27 2.23
C LEU A 120 -0.20 -28.97 2.51
N SER A 121 0.70 -28.53 1.62
CA SER A 121 1.35 -27.21 1.74
C SER A 121 0.34 -26.07 1.57
N LEU A 122 -0.85 -26.36 1.01
CA LEU A 122 -1.93 -25.40 0.87
C LEU A 122 -2.91 -25.41 2.05
N ALA A 123 -2.85 -26.43 2.91
CA ALA A 123 -3.77 -26.66 4.02
C ALA A 123 -3.26 -26.16 5.39
N GLU A 124 -2.11 -25.48 5.41
CA GLU A 124 -1.43 -25.03 6.63
C GLU A 124 -2.25 -24.02 7.45
N ASP A 125 -2.13 -24.08 8.77
CA ASP A 125 -2.79 -23.16 9.71
C ASP A 125 -2.27 -21.73 9.56
N TRP A 126 -3.07 -20.88 8.90
CA TRP A 126 -2.68 -19.51 8.57
C TRP A 126 -2.44 -18.63 9.79
N HIS A 127 -3.10 -18.89 10.91
CA HIS A 127 -2.91 -18.16 12.16
C HIS A 127 -1.49 -18.30 12.69
N GLU A 128 -0.92 -19.50 12.64
CA GLU A 128 0.45 -19.75 13.09
C GLU A 128 1.46 -19.04 12.19
N ARG A 129 1.25 -19.09 10.87
CA ARG A 129 2.07 -18.37 9.89
C ARG A 129 2.01 -16.86 10.03
N LEU A 130 0.83 -16.30 10.34
CA LEU A 130 0.68 -14.87 10.61
C LEU A 130 1.46 -14.48 11.87
N ASN A 131 1.30 -15.25 12.96
CA ASN A 131 2.03 -14.99 14.21
C ASN A 131 3.55 -15.11 14.05
N GLU A 132 4.03 -16.10 13.30
CA GLU A 132 5.45 -16.23 12.96
C GLU A 132 5.92 -15.06 12.08
N HIS A 133 5.12 -14.65 11.09
CA HIS A 133 5.44 -13.49 10.27
C HIS A 133 5.58 -12.22 11.11
N ASP A 134 4.60 -11.93 11.97
CA ASP A 134 4.63 -10.75 12.84
C ASP A 134 5.84 -10.77 13.79
N ARG A 135 6.17 -11.93 14.37
CA ARG A 135 7.39 -12.11 15.18
C ARG A 135 8.66 -11.85 14.38
N HIS A 136 8.73 -12.37 13.15
CA HIS A 136 9.87 -12.15 12.28
C HIS A 136 10.01 -10.67 11.89
N ILE A 137 8.92 -10.00 11.52
CA ILE A 137 8.88 -8.56 11.22
C ILE A 137 9.35 -7.76 12.43
N ALA A 138 8.81 -8.02 13.62
CA ALA A 138 9.20 -7.35 14.85
C ALA A 138 10.71 -7.48 15.12
N LYS A 139 11.26 -8.69 14.98
CA LYS A 139 12.69 -8.96 15.14
C LYS A 139 13.54 -8.21 14.11
N GLN A 140 13.10 -8.13 12.85
CA GLN A 140 13.80 -7.37 11.81
C GLN A 140 13.77 -5.86 12.08
N HIS A 141 12.66 -5.34 12.60
CA HIS A 141 12.55 -3.93 13.02
C HIS A 141 13.45 -3.62 14.21
N GLU A 142 13.46 -4.49 15.22
CA GLU A 142 14.33 -4.35 16.38
C GLU A 142 15.80 -4.39 15.98
N TYR A 143 16.18 -5.34 15.12
CA TYR A 143 17.54 -5.42 14.58
C TYR A 143 17.93 -4.14 13.82
N ALA A 144 17.06 -3.66 12.93
CA ALA A 144 17.32 -2.44 12.18
C ALA A 144 17.48 -1.24 13.12
N ARG A 145 16.60 -1.11 14.11
CA ARG A 145 16.67 -0.07 15.14
C ARG A 145 18.00 -0.13 15.88
N ASN A 146 18.36 -1.28 16.44
CA ASN A 146 19.61 -1.44 17.20
C ASN A 146 20.84 -1.16 16.34
N HIS A 147 20.84 -1.59 15.07
CA HIS A 147 21.92 -1.33 14.13
C HIS A 147 22.12 0.17 13.89
N PHE A 148 21.04 0.91 13.61
CA PHE A 148 21.14 2.35 13.38
C PHE A 148 21.44 3.12 14.67
N ASP A 149 20.81 2.76 15.78
CA ASP A 149 21.00 3.37 17.09
C ASP A 149 22.45 3.21 17.60
N THR A 150 23.13 2.11 17.25
CA THR A 150 24.55 1.88 17.63
C THR A 150 25.49 2.97 17.10
N THR A 151 25.20 3.51 15.92
CA THR A 151 26.02 4.53 15.25
C THR A 151 25.47 5.94 15.39
N ALA A 152 24.29 6.10 15.98
CA ALA A 152 23.59 7.37 16.05
C ALA A 152 24.12 8.23 17.21
N ASN A 153 24.45 9.49 16.92
CA ASN A 153 24.74 10.48 17.94
C ASN A 153 23.43 11.01 18.54
N GLN A 154 23.39 11.17 19.86
CA GLN A 154 22.27 11.84 20.52
C GLN A 154 22.29 13.33 20.19
N LEU A 155 21.23 13.80 19.51
CA LEU A 155 21.04 15.21 19.16
C LEU A 155 20.06 15.85 20.15
N ASN A 156 20.30 17.12 20.47
CA ASN A 156 19.36 17.89 21.30
C ASN A 156 18.04 18.12 20.54
N PRO A 157 16.90 18.04 21.21
CA PRO A 157 15.61 18.33 20.58
C PRO A 157 15.55 19.77 20.08
N ILE A 158 14.99 19.98 18.90
CA ILE A 158 14.81 21.31 18.31
C ILE A 158 13.66 22.01 19.04
N LEU A 159 13.97 23.11 19.72
CA LEU A 159 12.96 23.90 20.44
C LEU A 159 12.10 24.72 19.48
N THR A 160 10.83 24.89 19.80
CA THR A 160 9.91 25.75 19.05
C THR A 160 10.46 27.18 18.99
N GLY A 161 10.52 27.77 17.78
CA GLY A 161 11.11 29.09 17.55
C GLY A 161 12.61 29.07 17.19
N SER A 162 13.25 27.90 17.17
CA SER A 162 14.63 27.75 16.68
C SER A 162 14.72 28.08 15.18
N LYS A 163 15.72 28.88 14.81
CA LYS A 163 16.03 29.13 13.40
C LYS A 163 16.78 27.91 12.84
N VAL A 164 16.20 27.26 11.84
CA VAL A 164 16.78 26.09 11.16
C VAL A 164 17.07 26.42 9.70
N TRP A 165 18.11 25.79 9.15
CA TRP A 165 18.41 25.83 7.73
C TRP A 165 17.70 24.67 7.04
N ILE A 166 17.10 24.93 5.88
CA ILE A 166 16.44 23.92 5.06
C ILE A 166 17.36 23.65 3.87
N GLN A 167 17.67 22.37 3.65
CA GLN A 167 18.50 21.95 2.53
C GLN A 167 17.76 22.19 1.20
N ASP A 168 18.43 22.80 0.23
CA ASP A 168 17.90 22.91 -1.12
C ASP A 168 18.05 21.55 -1.85
N PRO A 169 16.95 20.93 -2.32
CA PRO A 169 17.00 19.63 -2.98
C PRO A 169 17.83 19.62 -4.28
N THR A 170 18.02 20.78 -4.90
CA THR A 170 18.74 20.93 -6.18
C THR A 170 20.23 21.15 -5.98
N SER A 171 20.57 21.98 -4.99
CA SER A 171 21.96 22.34 -4.68
C SER A 171 22.66 21.27 -3.84
N LYS A 172 21.92 20.53 -2.98
CA LYS A 172 22.43 19.57 -1.98
C LYS A 172 23.46 20.12 -0.99
N ILE A 173 23.78 21.42 -1.05
CA ILE A 173 24.61 22.16 -0.09
C ILE A 173 23.73 22.66 1.06
#